data_AF-A0A927XA34-F1
#
_entry.id   AF-A0A927XA34-F1
#
_cell.length_a   1.000
_cell.length_b   1.000
_cell.length_c   1.000
_cell.angle_alpha   90.00
_cell.angle_beta   90.00
_cell.angle_gamma   90.00
#
_symmetry.space_group_name_H-M   'P 1'
#
loop_
_entity.id
_entity.type
_entity.pdbx_description
1 polymer ?
#
loop_
_entity_poly.entity_id
_entity_poly.type
_entity_poly.pdbx_seq_one_letter_code
_entity_poly.pdbx_strand_id
1 'polypeptide(L)' 'MKMENIMNYKIYLYVFFTFLSIYTFSAIDFSKFLRVNKNIEARIIVFILSFAFSYLVTNFIYDFINCTKIF' A
#
# COMPACT_ATOMS: atom_id res chain seq x y z
N MET A 1 -10.28 17.38 -23.23
CA MET A 1 -10.94 17.11 -21.94
C MET A 1 -11.18 15.60 -21.81
N LYS A 2 -10.15 14.83 -21.40
CA LYS A 2 -10.23 13.35 -21.29
C LYS A 2 -9.33 12.79 -20.17
N MET A 3 -9.06 13.60 -19.13
CA MET A 3 -8.27 13.22 -17.95
C MET A 3 -9.13 12.98 -16.70
N GLU A 4 -10.40 13.37 -16.68
CA GLU A 4 -11.22 13.33 -15.44
C GLU A 4 -11.59 11.91 -14.98
N ASN A 5 -11.72 10.94 -15.87
CA ASN A 5 -12.15 9.58 -15.49
C ASN A 5 -11.02 8.69 -14.97
N ILE A 6 -9.75 9.07 -15.22
CA ILE A 6 -8.58 8.24 -14.88
C ILE A 6 -8.22 8.37 -13.39
N MET A 7 -8.43 9.55 -12.81
CA MET A 7 -8.08 9.82 -11.41
C MET A 7 -9.06 9.17 -10.41
N ASN A 8 -10.28 8.84 -10.85
CA ASN A 8 -11.34 8.42 -9.94
C ASN A 8 -11.11 6.99 -9.42
N TYR A 9 -10.86 6.00 -10.29
CA TYR A 9 -10.72 4.61 -9.86
C TYR A 9 -9.41 4.33 -9.10
N LYS A 10 -8.33 5.06 -9.42
CA LYS A 10 -7.02 4.91 -8.76
C LYS A 10 -7.08 5.22 -7.27
N ILE A 11 -7.93 6.17 -6.85
CA ILE A 11 -8.14 6.50 -5.44
C ILE A 11 -8.73 5.30 -4.68
N TYR A 12 -9.72 4.60 -5.26
CA TYR A 12 -10.27 3.40 -4.64
C TYR A 12 -9.23 2.28 -4.50
N LEU A 13 -8.34 2.12 -5.49
CA LEU A 13 -7.21 1.19 -5.37
C LEU A 13 -6.29 1.58 -4.20
N TYR A 14 -5.94 2.86 -4.06
CA TYR A 14 -5.14 3.33 -2.92
C TYR A 14 -5.80 3.04 -1.57
N VAL A 15 -7.09 3.30 -1.44
CA VAL A 15 -7.83 3.03 -0.20
C VAL A 15 -7.80 1.53 0.11
N PHE A 16 -8.15 0.69 -0.87
CA PHE A 16 -8.16 -0.76 -0.72
C PHE A 16 -6.79 -1.32 -0.35
N PHE A 17 -5.75 -0.98 -1.11
CA PHE A 17 -4.40 -1.50 -0.89
C PHE A 17 -3.73 -0.94 0.36
N THR A 18 -4.15 0.23 0.86
CA THR A 18 -3.68 0.74 2.15
C THR A 18 -4.15 -0.14 3.30
N PHE A 19 -5.46 -0.44 3.37
CA PHE A 19 -5.99 -1.33 4.39
C PHE A 19 -5.43 -2.76 4.25
N LEU A 20 -5.30 -3.25 3.01
CA LEU A 20 -4.71 -4.56 2.76
C LEU A 20 -3.25 -4.64 3.19
N SER A 21 -2.45 -3.58 2.95
CA SER A 21 -1.06 -3.52 3.36
C SER A 21 -0.92 -3.50 4.88
N ILE A 22 -1.69 -2.66 5.58
CA ILE A 22 -1.70 -2.62 7.06
C ILE A 22 -2.07 -3.99 7.63
N TYR A 23 -3.12 -4.62 7.09
CA TYR A 23 -3.55 -5.95 7.52
C TYR A 23 -2.46 -7.00 7.28
N THR A 24 -1.83 -7.01 6.11
CA THR A 24 -0.78 -7.98 5.78
C THR A 24 0.46 -7.80 6.65
N PHE A 25 0.88 -6.56 6.90
CA PHE A 25 2.01 -6.31 7.80
C PHE A 25 1.68 -6.69 9.25
N SER A 26 0.42 -6.63 9.69
CA SER A 26 0.06 -7.08 11.03
C SER A 26 0.34 -8.57 11.29
N ALA A 27 0.47 -9.39 10.23
CA ALA A 27 0.83 -10.80 10.33
C ALA A 27 2.33 -11.05 10.57
N ILE A 28 3.19 -10.03 10.41
CA ILE A 28 4.64 -10.15 10.57
C ILE A 28 5.04 -9.90 12.02
N ASP A 29 5.86 -10.78 12.57
CA ASP A 29 6.48 -10.60 13.87
C ASP A 29 7.68 -9.64 13.80
N PHE A 30 7.38 -8.34 13.88
CA PHE A 30 8.39 -7.28 13.86
C PHE A 30 9.31 -7.25 15.09
N SER A 31 8.95 -7.95 16.18
CA SER A 31 9.79 -8.00 17.38
C SER A 31 11.12 -8.72 17.12
N LYS A 32 11.16 -9.63 16.15
CA LYS A 32 12.37 -10.36 15.72
C LYS A 32 13.30 -9.53 14.83
N PHE A 33 12.77 -8.51 14.16
CA PHE A 33 13.53 -7.69 13.21
C PHE A 33 14.05 -6.38 13.83
N LEU A 34 13.41 -5.90 14.89
CA LEU A 34 13.65 -4.57 15.45
C LEU A 34 14.34 -4.62 16.81
N ARG A 35 14.93 -3.49 17.21
CA ARG A 35 15.61 -3.36 18.50
C ARG A 35 14.62 -3.50 19.66
N VAL A 36 15.07 -4.18 20.72
CA VAL A 36 14.31 -4.38 21.96
C VAL A 36 13.96 -3.02 22.59
N ASN A 37 12.78 -2.93 23.21
CA ASN A 37 12.22 -1.73 23.86
C ASN A 37 11.90 -0.54 22.94
N LYS A 38 11.79 -0.75 21.63
CA LYS A 38 11.45 0.31 20.65
C LYS A 38 10.05 0.15 20.04
N ASN A 39 9.05 -0.11 20.89
CA ASN A 39 7.68 -0.44 20.45
C ASN A 39 7.01 0.65 19.60
N ILE A 40 7.24 1.94 19.92
CA ILE A 40 6.67 3.06 19.16
C ILE A 40 7.33 3.19 17.79
N GLU A 41 8.67 3.18 17.74
CA GLU A 41 9.45 3.23 16.50
C GLU A 41 9.09 2.05 15.60
N ALA A 42 8.92 0.86 16.16
CA ALA A 42 8.45 -0.31 15.45
C ALA A 42 7.10 -0.09 14.79
N ARG A 43 6.11 0.42 15.54
CA ARG A 43 4.78 0.69 15.00
C ARG A 43 4.83 1.75 13.89
N ILE A 44 5.64 2.79 14.04
CA ILE A 44 5.84 3.82 13.01
C ILE A 44 6.43 3.20 11.73
N ILE A 45 7.45 2.34 11.87
CA ILE A 45 8.06 1.62 10.75
C ILE A 45 7.01 0.78 10.01
N VAL A 46 6.15 0.06 10.74
CA VAL A 46 5.06 -0.73 10.13
C VAL A 46 4.10 0.14 9.34
N PHE A 47 3.72 1.31 9.86
CA PHE A 47 2.85 2.24 9.13
C PHE A 47 3.53 2.80 7.87
N ILE A 48 4.80 3.23 7.97
CA ILE A 48 5.55 3.73 6.82
C ILE A 48 5.68 2.65 5.74
N LEU A 49 6.03 1.42 6.14
CA LEU A 49 6.08 0.27 5.23
C LEU A 49 4.73 0.01 4.59
N SER A 50 3.65 0.07 5.36
CA SER A 50 2.28 -0.14 4.85
C SER A 50 1.90 0.88 3.79
N PHE A 51 2.23 2.16 3.99
CA PHE A 51 1.97 3.20 2.99
C PHE A 51 2.85 3.06 1.75
N ALA A 52 4.13 2.75 1.92
CA ALA A 52 5.04 2.50 0.81
C ALA A 52 4.57 1.30 -0.04
N PHE A 53 4.17 0.21 0.61
CA PHE A 53 3.70 -0.99 -0.07
C PHE A 53 2.36 -0.76 -0.77
N SER A 54 1.44 -0.05 -0.13
CA SER A 54 0.18 0.39 -0.74
C SER A 54 0.43 1.17 -2.04
N TYR A 55 1.38 2.11 -2.03
CA TYR A 55 1.76 2.85 -3.23
C TYR A 55 2.32 1.95 -4.33
N LEU A 56 3.24 1.05 -3.98
CA LEU A 56 3.85 0.14 -4.95
C LEU A 56 2.81 -0.78 -5.60
N VAL A 57 1.98 -1.43 -4.79
CA VAL A 57 0.95 -2.35 -5.27
C VAL A 57 -0.12 -1.61 -6.08
N THR A 58 -0.56 -0.44 -5.62
CA THR A 58 -1.54 0.37 -6.36
C THR A 58 -1.04 0.76 -7.74
N ASN A 59 0.20 1.26 -7.84
CA ASN A 59 0.76 1.65 -9.14
C ASN A 59 1.01 0.43 -10.03
N PHE A 60 1.50 -0.68 -9.48
CA PHE A 60 1.63 -1.93 -10.23
C PHE A 60 0.30 -2.37 -10.84
N ILE A 61 -0.78 -2.43 -10.05
CA ILE A 61 -2.10 -2.85 -10.53
C ILE A 61 -2.68 -1.84 -11.52
N TYR A 62 -2.55 -0.55 -11.25
CA TYR A 62 -3.01 0.51 -12.14
C TYR A 62 -2.30 0.45 -13.50
N ASP A 63 -0.98 0.31 -13.51
CA ASP A 63 -0.19 0.20 -14.74
C ASP A 63 -0.51 -1.12 -15.47
N PHE A 64 -0.69 -2.22 -14.74
CA PHE A 64 -1.09 -3.50 -15.30
C PHE A 64 -2.44 -3.41 -16.03
N ILE A 65 -3.46 -2.79 -15.43
CA ILE A 65 -4.77 -2.57 -16.05
C ILE A 65 -4.64 -1.73 -17.33
N ASN A 66 -3.86 -0.65 -17.29
CA ASN A 66 -3.66 0.24 -18.43
C ASN A 66 -2.90 -0.45 -19.60
N CYS A 67 -1.86 -1.22 -19.29
CA CYS A 67 -1.07 -1.95 -20.29
C CYS A 67 -1.86 -3.08 -20.94
N THR A 68 -2.68 -3.78 -20.17
CA THR A 68 -3.47 -4.91 -20.66
C THR A 68 -4.72 -4.48 -21.44
N LYS A 69 -5.07 -3.19 -21.43
CA LYS A 69 -6.30 -2.65 -22.05
C LYS A 69 -7.54 -3.45 -21.64
N ILE A 70 -7.57 -3.89 -20.38
CA ILE A 70 -8.74 -4.58 -19.83
C ILE A 70 -9.97 -3.66 -19.79
N PHE A 71 -9.77 -2.36 -20.03
CA PHE A 71 -10.79 -1.35 -20.32
C PHE A 71 -10.35 -0.40 -21.43
#